data_AF-A0A2W4JJZ1-F1
#
_entry.id   AF-A0A2W4JJZ1-F1
#
_cell.length_a   1.000
_cell.length_b   1.000
_cell.length_c   1.000
_cell.angle_alpha   90.00
_cell.angle_beta   90.00
_cell.angle_gamma   90.00
#
_symmetry.space_group_name_H-M   'P 1'
#
loop_
_entity.id
_entity.type
_entity.pdbx_description
1 polymer ?
#
loop_
_entity_poly.entity_id
_entity_poly.type
_entity_poly.pdbx_seq_one_letter_code
_entity_poly.pdbx_strand_id
1 'polypeptide(L)'
;MPAPGRGNDWPTAGYLDPAHPLQQAIAATVTELAGERPAHVAVDGCGAPLFAVTLRGLARAAAAIATAQPQTAEAAVAEAIRRHPEMLGGTDRSVTRLIRQVPGLIAKDGYEGVQIAALPDGSAVAVKVADGSPRPRDQLTAAGLVLCGVEPNRVAGFLADAAGSGGDGVRLAGTLAERVAPVVQRSGVVQPG
;
A
#
# COMPACT_ATOMS: atom_id res chain seq x y z
N MET A 1 1.36 11.66 -23.30
CA MET A 1 1.82 12.21 -21.99
C MET A 1 3.17 11.58 -21.70
N PRO A 2 4.27 12.36 -21.64
CA PRO A 2 5.59 11.79 -21.41
C PRO A 2 5.73 11.32 -19.95
N ALA A 3 6.32 10.14 -19.76
CA ALA A 3 6.57 9.49 -18.48
C ALA A 3 7.50 10.33 -17.57
N PRO A 4 7.23 10.43 -16.25
CA PRO A 4 8.09 11.16 -15.34
C PRO A 4 9.29 10.32 -14.91
N GLY A 5 10.50 10.71 -15.35
CA GLY A 5 11.75 10.17 -14.82
C GLY A 5 12.94 10.40 -15.74
N ARG A 6 13.78 11.41 -15.40
CA ARG A 6 14.96 11.90 -16.16
C ARG A 6 14.61 12.48 -17.54
N GLY A 7 14.11 13.73 -17.58
CA GLY A 7 13.92 14.40 -18.87
C GLY A 7 13.20 15.75 -18.90
N ASN A 8 12.82 16.33 -17.75
CA ASN A 8 12.01 17.54 -17.74
C ASN A 8 12.80 18.84 -17.47
N ASP A 9 14.12 18.76 -17.26
CA ASP A 9 15.00 19.90 -16.92
C ASP A 9 14.44 20.83 -15.81
N TRP A 10 13.69 20.24 -14.86
CA TRP A 10 13.11 20.99 -13.76
C TRP A 10 14.17 21.45 -12.77
N PRO A 11 14.00 22.65 -12.18
CA PRO A 11 14.87 23.11 -11.09
C PRO A 11 14.89 22.10 -9.94
N THR A 12 16.06 21.90 -9.34
CA THR A 12 16.18 21.16 -8.08
C THR A 12 15.90 22.06 -6.88
N ALA A 13 16.17 23.36 -7.01
CA ALA A 13 15.84 24.34 -5.98
C ALA A 13 14.32 24.50 -5.86
N GLY A 14 13.81 24.48 -4.62
CA GLY A 14 12.39 24.68 -4.36
C GLY A 14 11.50 23.49 -4.76
N TYR A 15 12.04 22.30 -4.98
CA TYR A 15 11.25 21.14 -5.44
C TYR A 15 10.13 20.70 -4.49
N LEU A 16 10.16 21.16 -3.23
CA LEU A 16 9.12 20.92 -2.22
C LEU A 16 7.98 21.96 -2.27
N ASP A 17 8.16 23.08 -2.98
CA ASP A 17 7.13 24.11 -3.11
C ASP A 17 5.93 23.52 -3.88
N PRO A 18 4.69 23.60 -3.35
CA PRO A 18 3.49 23.16 -4.07
C PRO A 18 3.33 23.77 -5.47
N ALA A 19 3.86 24.98 -5.71
CA ALA A 19 3.83 25.64 -7.02
C ALA A 19 4.93 25.13 -7.97
N HIS A 20 5.89 24.34 -7.49
CA HIS A 20 6.97 23.80 -8.32
C HIS A 20 6.42 22.86 -9.40
N PRO A 21 6.96 22.87 -10.64
CA PRO A 21 6.49 22.00 -11.73
C PRO A 21 6.45 20.51 -11.37
N LEU A 22 7.41 20.05 -10.56
CA LEU A 22 7.41 18.68 -10.01
C LEU A 22 6.15 18.38 -9.19
N GLN A 23 5.79 19.27 -8.25
CA GLN A 23 4.67 19.04 -7.35
C GLN A 23 3.33 19.13 -8.07
N GLN A 24 3.22 20.03 -9.05
CA GLN A 24 2.07 20.12 -9.94
C GLN A 24 1.89 18.84 -10.78
N ALA A 25 3.00 18.28 -11.30
CA ALA A 25 2.97 17.02 -12.02
C ALA A 25 2.57 15.85 -11.11
N ILE A 26 3.10 15.78 -9.88
CA ILE A 26 2.69 14.77 -8.89
C ILE A 26 1.19 14.91 -8.58
N ALA A 27 0.69 16.13 -8.36
CA ALA A 27 -0.73 16.36 -8.09
C ALA A 27 -1.64 15.89 -9.24
N ALA A 28 -1.22 16.14 -10.48
CA ALA A 28 -1.92 15.68 -11.68
C ALA A 28 -1.91 14.15 -11.78
N THR A 29 -0.76 13.50 -11.59
CA THR A 29 -0.64 12.03 -11.59
C THR A 29 -1.46 11.39 -10.48
N VAL A 30 -1.45 11.95 -9.27
CA VAL A 30 -2.29 11.45 -8.17
C VAL A 30 -3.77 11.57 -8.53
N THR A 31 -4.19 12.70 -9.11
CA THR A 31 -5.58 12.92 -9.53
C THR A 31 -6.02 11.91 -10.59
N GLU A 32 -5.16 11.66 -11.57
CA GLU A 32 -5.40 10.70 -12.65
C GLU A 32 -5.53 9.27 -12.10
N LEU A 33 -4.53 8.80 -11.34
CA LEU A 33 -4.49 7.43 -10.83
C LEU A 33 -5.57 7.18 -9.77
N ALA A 34 -5.84 8.15 -8.89
CA ALA A 34 -6.93 8.04 -7.93
C ALA A 34 -8.30 8.19 -8.59
N GLY A 35 -8.37 8.80 -9.78
CA GLY A 35 -9.61 9.14 -10.49
C GLY A 35 -10.51 10.07 -9.68
N GLU A 36 -9.92 10.93 -8.85
CA GLU A 36 -10.57 11.96 -8.05
C GLU A 36 -9.56 13.06 -7.71
N ARG A 37 -10.06 14.29 -7.51
CA ARG A 37 -9.22 15.40 -7.08
C ARG A 37 -8.90 15.26 -5.58
N PRO A 38 -7.66 15.51 -5.15
CA PRO A 38 -7.33 15.59 -3.74
C PRO A 38 -8.25 16.58 -3.03
N ALA A 39 -8.84 16.17 -1.91
CA ALA A 39 -9.73 17.02 -1.11
C ALA A 39 -8.95 18.14 -0.41
N HIS A 40 -7.73 17.83 0.01
CA HIS A 40 -6.80 18.74 0.67
C HIS A 40 -5.37 18.46 0.22
N VAL A 41 -4.54 19.50 0.28
CA VAL A 41 -3.09 19.41 0.19
C VAL A 41 -2.52 19.87 1.51
N ALA A 42 -1.74 19.01 2.17
CA ALA A 42 -1.07 19.30 3.42
C ALA A 42 0.45 19.21 3.26
N VAL A 43 1.19 19.68 4.25
CA VAL A 43 2.64 19.51 4.35
C VAL A 43 2.94 18.99 5.75
N ASP A 44 3.71 17.92 5.86
CA ASP A 44 4.16 17.37 7.14
C ASP A 44 5.67 17.63 7.36
N GLY A 45 6.27 16.95 8.34
CA GLY A 45 7.67 17.13 8.71
C GLY A 45 8.70 16.85 7.60
N CYS A 46 8.35 16.16 6.51
CA CYS A 46 9.27 15.99 5.37
C CYS A 46 9.26 17.17 4.39
N GLY A 47 8.27 18.07 4.51
CA GLY A 47 8.15 19.27 3.69
C GLY A 47 7.51 19.07 2.32
N ALA A 48 7.26 17.82 1.89
CA ALA A 48 6.61 17.55 0.61
C ALA A 48 5.07 17.70 0.70
N PRO A 49 4.41 18.14 -0.39
CA PRO A 49 2.95 18.11 -0.49
C PRO A 49 2.37 16.71 -0.33
N LEU A 50 1.34 16.61 0.50
CA LEU A 50 0.55 15.41 0.76
C LEU A 50 -0.86 15.58 0.20
N PHE A 51 -1.27 14.67 -0.67
CA PHE A 51 -2.54 14.75 -1.39
C PHE A 51 -3.59 13.85 -0.72
N ALA A 52 -4.58 14.46 -0.07
CA ALA A 52 -5.63 13.71 0.61
C ALA A 52 -6.65 13.14 -0.39
N VAL A 53 -6.68 11.81 -0.53
CA VAL A 53 -7.65 11.05 -1.33
C VAL A 53 -8.42 10.07 -0.45
N THR A 54 -9.56 9.60 -0.94
CA THR A 54 -10.33 8.52 -0.31
C THR A 54 -9.57 7.21 -0.35
N LEU A 55 -9.90 6.27 0.55
CA LEU A 55 -9.34 4.90 0.50
C LEU A 55 -9.65 4.20 -0.83
N ARG A 56 -10.79 4.53 -1.45
CA ARG A 56 -11.15 3.99 -2.77
C ARG A 56 -10.27 4.58 -3.88
N GLY A 57 -10.00 5.88 -3.85
CA GLY A 57 -9.06 6.53 -4.75
C GLY A 57 -7.65 5.97 -4.59
N LEU A 58 -7.20 5.80 -3.34
CA LEU A 58 -5.91 5.20 -3.04
C LEU A 58 -5.83 3.76 -3.59
N ALA A 59 -6.82 2.91 -3.31
CA ALA A 59 -6.92 1.55 -3.85
C ALA A 59 -6.89 1.51 -5.38
N ARG A 60 -7.62 2.43 -6.04
CA ARG A 60 -7.63 2.57 -7.51
C ARG A 60 -6.25 2.92 -8.05
N ALA A 61 -5.56 3.86 -7.42
CA ALA A 61 -4.23 4.26 -7.84
C ALA A 61 -3.23 3.09 -7.77
N ALA A 62 -3.23 2.32 -6.68
CA ALA A 62 -2.35 1.16 -6.61
C ALA A 62 -2.75 0.03 -7.57
N ALA A 63 -4.04 -0.20 -7.78
CA ALA A 63 -4.50 -1.16 -8.80
C ALA A 63 -4.02 -0.77 -10.20
N ALA A 64 -4.11 0.51 -10.56
CA ALA A 64 -3.61 1.03 -11.83
C ALA A 64 -2.10 0.80 -11.98
N ILE A 65 -1.32 1.03 -10.91
CA ILE A 65 0.13 0.76 -10.91
C ILE A 65 0.42 -0.74 -11.03
N ALA A 66 -0.28 -1.58 -10.26
CA ALA A 66 -0.04 -3.02 -10.21
C ALA A 66 -0.31 -3.75 -11.54
N THR A 67 -1.24 -3.20 -12.33
CA THR A 67 -1.76 -3.76 -13.59
C THR A 67 -1.30 -2.98 -14.83
N ALA A 68 -0.43 -1.99 -14.65
CA ALA A 68 0.03 -1.14 -15.72
C ALA A 68 0.66 -1.96 -16.87
N GLN A 69 0.41 -1.52 -18.10
CA GLN A 69 0.98 -2.16 -19.28
C GLN A 69 2.51 -2.05 -19.28
N PRO A 70 3.24 -3.04 -19.80
CA PRO A 70 4.69 -2.97 -19.94
C PRO A 70 5.15 -1.67 -20.61
N GLN A 71 6.38 -1.23 -20.31
CA GLN A 71 6.99 0.01 -20.83
C GLN A 71 6.26 1.32 -20.45
N THR A 72 5.39 1.31 -19.44
CA THR A 72 4.86 2.52 -18.78
C THR A 72 5.67 2.89 -17.53
N ALA A 73 5.53 4.13 -17.05
CA ALA A 73 6.18 4.57 -15.82
C ALA A 73 5.67 3.80 -14.61
N GLU A 74 4.36 3.57 -14.57
CA GLU A 74 3.65 2.82 -13.55
C GLU A 74 4.13 1.36 -13.51
N ALA A 75 4.30 0.71 -14.66
CA ALA A 75 4.84 -0.65 -14.72
C ALA A 75 6.29 -0.70 -14.22
N ALA A 76 7.11 0.29 -14.56
CA ALA A 76 8.48 0.39 -14.05
C ALA A 76 8.50 0.55 -12.52
N VAL A 77 7.58 1.35 -11.95
CA VAL A 77 7.43 1.48 -10.49
C VAL A 77 6.99 0.16 -9.86
N ALA A 78 5.98 -0.52 -10.42
CA ALA A 78 5.50 -1.80 -9.90
C ALA A 78 6.60 -2.87 -9.92
N GLU A 79 7.36 -2.93 -11.01
CA GLU A 79 8.49 -3.82 -11.18
C GLU A 79 9.63 -3.52 -10.17
N ALA A 80 9.96 -2.24 -9.97
CA ALA A 80 10.93 -1.82 -8.98
C ALA A 80 10.52 -2.20 -7.55
N ILE A 81 9.25 -1.99 -7.19
CA ILE A 81 8.69 -2.40 -5.88
C ILE A 81 8.85 -3.90 -5.66
N ARG A 82 8.51 -4.71 -6.67
CA ARG A 82 8.54 -6.18 -6.59
C ARG A 82 9.96 -6.73 -6.52
N ARG A 83 10.89 -6.14 -7.27
CA ARG A 83 12.30 -6.60 -7.32
C ARG A 83 13.14 -6.11 -6.17
N HIS A 84 12.86 -4.91 -5.67
CA HIS A 84 13.66 -4.23 -4.65
C HIS A 84 12.80 -3.72 -3.49
N PRO A 85 12.00 -4.57 -2.83
CA PRO A 85 11.11 -4.12 -1.76
C PRO A 85 11.87 -3.52 -0.57
N GLU A 86 13.11 -3.94 -0.33
CA GLU A 86 14.00 -3.34 0.69
C GLU A 86 14.36 -1.88 0.41
N MET A 87 14.35 -1.44 -0.85
CA MET A 87 14.56 -0.03 -1.20
C MET A 87 13.31 0.82 -0.93
N LEU A 88 12.15 0.18 -0.79
CA LEU A 88 10.87 0.83 -0.49
C LEU A 88 10.59 0.90 1.02
N GLY A 89 10.79 -0.23 1.71
CA GLY A 89 10.43 -0.42 3.11
C GLY A 89 11.61 -0.66 4.04
N GLY A 90 12.85 -0.74 3.57
CA GLY A 90 13.96 -1.27 4.37
C GLY A 90 13.92 -2.79 4.50
N THR A 91 14.96 -3.38 5.09
CA THR A 91 15.14 -4.85 5.13
C THR A 91 14.16 -5.57 6.04
N ASP A 92 13.75 -4.93 7.14
CA ASP A 92 13.10 -5.61 8.27
C ASP A 92 11.61 -5.26 8.43
N ARG A 93 11.11 -4.26 7.70
CA ARG A 93 9.72 -3.83 7.84
C ARG A 93 8.76 -4.85 7.25
N SER A 94 7.58 -4.94 7.85
CA SER A 94 6.53 -5.89 7.48
C SER A 94 6.09 -5.76 6.02
N VAL A 95 6.03 -4.55 5.47
CA VAL A 95 5.70 -4.32 4.05
C VAL A 95 6.68 -5.00 3.10
N THR A 96 7.98 -5.00 3.42
CA THR A 96 9.02 -5.69 2.64
C THR A 96 8.82 -7.20 2.69
N ARG A 97 8.55 -7.75 3.88
CA ARG A 97 8.20 -9.18 4.04
C ARG A 97 6.94 -9.52 3.23
N LEU A 98 5.91 -8.68 3.26
CA LEU A 98 4.63 -8.93 2.60
C LEU A 98 4.79 -8.99 1.06
N ILE A 99 5.52 -8.03 0.48
CA ILE A 99 5.81 -8.01 -0.97
C ILE A 99 6.58 -9.27 -1.39
N ARG A 100 7.55 -9.73 -0.58
CA ARG A 100 8.32 -10.96 -0.87
C ARG A 100 7.47 -12.23 -0.80
N GLN A 101 6.46 -12.27 0.08
CA GLN A 101 5.66 -13.48 0.32
C GLN A 101 4.49 -13.66 -0.65
N VAL A 102 3.94 -12.56 -1.18
CA VAL A 102 2.77 -12.57 -2.08
C VAL A 102 3.20 -12.28 -3.51
N PRO A 103 3.16 -13.28 -4.42
CA PRO A 103 3.62 -13.10 -5.81
C PRO A 103 2.89 -11.98 -6.54
N GLY A 104 3.65 -11.10 -7.20
CA GLY A 104 3.11 -9.99 -8.00
C GLY A 104 2.53 -8.84 -7.17
N LEU A 105 2.55 -8.90 -5.84
CA LEU A 105 2.04 -7.85 -4.98
C LEU A 105 2.90 -6.58 -5.10
N ILE A 106 2.26 -5.42 -5.17
CA ILE A 106 2.86 -4.17 -4.73
C ILE A 106 2.20 -3.77 -3.41
N ALA A 107 2.96 -3.19 -2.49
CA ALA A 107 2.39 -2.65 -1.26
C ALA A 107 3.21 -1.46 -0.79
N LYS A 108 2.57 -0.55 -0.06
CA LYS A 108 3.28 0.53 0.64
C LYS A 108 2.59 0.82 1.96
N ASP A 109 3.41 0.95 2.99
CA ASP A 109 2.97 1.40 4.29
C ASP A 109 3.10 2.93 4.40
N GLY A 110 2.15 3.56 5.09
CA GLY A 110 2.11 4.99 5.34
C GLY A 110 2.23 5.31 6.82
N TYR A 111 2.51 6.58 7.11
CA TYR A 111 2.39 7.14 8.45
C TYR A 111 0.92 7.23 8.87
N GLU A 112 0.64 7.42 10.16
CA GLU A 112 -0.73 7.51 10.69
C GLU A 112 -1.63 6.30 10.32
N GLY A 113 -1.11 5.07 10.44
CA GLY A 113 -1.92 3.85 10.32
C GLY A 113 -2.49 3.58 8.92
N VAL A 114 -1.87 4.12 7.86
CA VAL A 114 -2.28 3.86 6.47
C VAL A 114 -1.46 2.72 5.86
N GLN A 115 -2.09 1.84 5.08
CA GLN A 115 -1.38 0.89 4.23
C GLN A 115 -2.18 0.62 2.96
N ILE A 116 -1.47 0.36 1.86
CA ILE A 116 -2.06 -0.07 0.61
C ILE A 116 -1.34 -1.28 0.04
N ALA A 117 -2.08 -2.17 -0.59
CA ALA A 117 -1.58 -3.33 -1.31
C ALA A 117 -2.43 -3.57 -2.57
N ALA A 118 -1.80 -3.98 -3.68
CA ALA A 118 -2.50 -4.30 -4.92
C ALA A 118 -1.88 -5.49 -5.65
N LEU A 119 -2.75 -6.36 -6.16
CA LEU A 119 -2.44 -7.62 -6.84
C LEU A 119 -2.36 -7.42 -8.36
N PRO A 120 -1.70 -8.34 -9.09
CA PRO A 120 -1.56 -8.25 -10.54
C PRO A 120 -2.87 -8.42 -11.32
N ASP A 121 -3.97 -8.82 -10.67
CA ASP A 121 -5.32 -8.88 -11.25
C ASP A 121 -6.13 -7.59 -11.05
N GLY A 122 -5.54 -6.59 -10.39
CA GLY A 122 -6.18 -5.31 -10.08
C GLY A 122 -6.98 -5.28 -8.78
N SER A 123 -7.10 -6.39 -8.07
CA SER A 123 -7.65 -6.38 -6.71
C SER A 123 -6.71 -5.59 -5.77
N ALA A 124 -7.29 -4.70 -4.97
CA ALA A 124 -6.51 -3.82 -4.09
C ALA A 124 -7.18 -3.61 -2.73
N VAL A 125 -6.33 -3.41 -1.73
CA VAL A 125 -6.70 -3.19 -0.33
C VAL A 125 -6.07 -1.88 0.12
N ALA A 126 -6.88 -0.96 0.64
CA ALA A 126 -6.42 0.26 1.30
C ALA A 126 -7.03 0.34 2.70
N VAL A 127 -6.17 0.53 3.70
CA VAL A 127 -6.54 0.56 5.12
C VAL A 127 -6.12 1.90 5.71
N LYS A 128 -7.00 2.47 6.55
CA LYS A 128 -6.69 3.55 7.49
C LYS A 128 -7.16 3.11 8.88
N VAL A 129 -6.26 3.12 9.84
CA VAL A 129 -6.60 2.99 11.26
C VAL A 129 -6.98 4.37 11.78
N ALA A 130 -8.17 4.50 12.38
CA ALA A 130 -8.75 5.79 12.72
C ALA A 130 -7.93 6.60 13.74
N ASP A 131 -7.30 5.92 14.69
CA ASP A 131 -6.43 6.52 15.72
C ASP A 131 -4.97 6.68 15.26
N GLY A 132 -4.67 6.38 13.99
CA GLY A 132 -3.32 6.46 13.44
C GLY A 132 -2.39 5.32 13.84
N SER A 133 -2.86 4.34 14.64
CA SER A 133 -2.02 3.27 15.15
C SER A 133 -1.50 2.35 14.03
N PRO A 134 -0.19 2.04 13.99
CA PRO A 134 0.33 1.02 13.09
C PRO A 134 -0.02 -0.40 13.56
N ARG A 135 -0.45 -0.56 14.81
CA ARG A 135 -0.56 -1.86 15.49
C ARG A 135 -1.50 -2.86 14.79
N PRO A 136 -2.71 -2.49 14.32
CA PRO A 136 -3.60 -3.44 13.63
C PRO A 136 -3.43 -3.42 12.10
N ARG A 137 -2.56 -2.56 11.58
CA ARG A 137 -2.50 -2.21 10.15
C ARG A 137 -2.18 -3.42 9.28
N ASP A 138 -1.18 -4.20 9.67
CA ASP A 138 -0.71 -5.33 8.87
C ASP A 138 -1.72 -6.50 8.91
N GLN A 139 -2.38 -6.73 10.05
CA GLN A 139 -3.45 -7.72 10.22
C GLN A 139 -4.65 -7.37 9.33
N LEU A 140 -5.06 -6.09 9.31
CA LEU A 140 -6.16 -5.61 8.48
C LEU A 140 -5.85 -5.74 6.99
N THR A 141 -4.63 -5.41 6.57
CA THR A 141 -4.20 -5.55 5.18
C THR A 141 -4.14 -7.02 4.76
N ALA A 142 -3.57 -7.90 5.59
CA ALA A 142 -3.52 -9.34 5.33
C ALA A 142 -4.92 -9.95 5.21
N ALA A 143 -5.84 -9.57 6.11
CA ALA A 143 -7.24 -9.97 6.05
C ALA A 143 -7.92 -9.55 4.74
N GLY A 144 -7.69 -8.29 4.31
CA GLY A 144 -8.18 -7.81 3.02
C GLY A 144 -7.62 -8.61 1.85
N LEU A 145 -6.33 -8.93 1.86
CA LEU A 145 -5.68 -9.72 0.81
C LEU A 145 -6.24 -11.14 0.72
N VAL A 146 -6.58 -11.77 1.85
CA VAL A 146 -7.29 -13.07 1.86
C VAL A 146 -8.65 -12.95 1.17
N LEU A 147 -9.39 -11.87 1.42
CA LEU A 147 -10.66 -11.62 0.73
C LEU A 147 -10.49 -11.31 -0.76
N CYS A 148 -9.31 -10.87 -1.18
CA CYS A 148 -8.91 -10.72 -2.58
C CYS A 148 -8.36 -12.01 -3.20
N GLY A 149 -8.39 -13.15 -2.49
CA GLY A 149 -7.98 -14.45 -3.02
C GLY A 149 -6.50 -14.80 -2.80
N VAL A 150 -5.76 -14.04 -1.99
CA VAL A 150 -4.42 -14.47 -1.55
C VAL A 150 -4.55 -15.65 -0.61
N GLU A 151 -3.81 -16.72 -0.90
CA GLU A 151 -3.74 -17.91 -0.05
C GLU A 151 -3.37 -17.55 1.40
N PRO A 152 -4.20 -17.91 2.40
CA PRO A 152 -3.97 -17.56 3.79
C PRO A 152 -2.59 -17.95 4.33
N ASN A 153 -2.01 -19.06 3.87
CA ASN A 153 -0.66 -19.50 4.25
C ASN A 153 0.44 -18.49 3.89
N ARG A 154 0.26 -17.69 2.82
CA ARG A 154 1.23 -16.68 2.40
C ARG A 154 1.25 -15.46 3.31
N VAL A 155 0.16 -15.23 4.04
CA VAL A 155 0.01 -14.08 4.93
C VAL A 155 -0.26 -14.50 6.38
N ALA A 156 -0.07 -15.79 6.70
CA ALA A 156 -0.38 -16.34 8.00
C ALA A 156 0.36 -15.59 9.12
N GLY A 157 1.66 -15.30 8.93
CA GLY A 157 2.42 -14.49 9.88
C GLY A 157 1.79 -13.11 10.14
N PHE A 158 1.18 -12.45 9.15
CA PHE A 158 0.52 -11.16 9.39
C PHE A 158 -0.86 -11.29 10.03
N LEU A 159 -1.53 -12.42 9.85
CA LEU A 159 -2.78 -12.74 10.54
C LEU A 159 -2.54 -13.17 11.99
N ALA A 160 -1.35 -13.73 12.26
CA ALA A 160 -1.00 -14.49 13.45
C ALA A 160 0.11 -13.89 14.33
N ASP A 161 0.86 -12.86 13.86
CA ASP A 161 2.01 -12.28 14.58
C ASP A 161 1.53 -11.46 15.79
N ALA A 162 1.14 -12.21 16.81
CA ALA A 162 1.20 -11.95 18.24
C ALA A 162 2.45 -12.62 18.87
N ALA A 163 3.43 -13.07 18.09
CA ALA A 163 4.57 -13.85 18.60
C ALA A 163 5.93 -13.27 18.16
N GLY A 164 6.53 -12.43 19.03
CA GLY A 164 8.00 -12.36 19.09
C GLY A 164 8.70 -11.01 18.84
N SER A 165 8.09 -9.88 19.22
CA SER A 165 8.73 -8.70 19.87
C SER A 165 7.72 -7.55 19.92
N GLY A 166 6.68 -7.70 20.76
CA GLY A 166 5.75 -6.59 21.10
C GLY A 166 4.34 -6.61 20.49
N GLY A 167 3.70 -7.76 20.31
CA GLY A 167 2.29 -7.80 19.87
C GLY A 167 1.30 -7.72 21.04
N ASP A 168 0.47 -6.67 21.11
CA ASP A 168 -0.57 -6.49 22.14
C ASP A 168 -1.84 -7.36 21.96
N GLY A 169 -1.77 -8.50 21.27
CA GLY A 169 -2.94 -9.38 21.10
C GLY A 169 -4.06 -8.82 20.22
N VAL A 170 -3.73 -8.15 19.10
CA VAL A 170 -4.73 -7.68 18.13
C VAL A 170 -5.35 -8.85 17.39
N ARG A 171 -6.69 -8.95 17.46
CA ARG A 171 -7.50 -9.91 16.70
C ARG A 171 -8.50 -9.21 15.79
N LEU A 172 -8.78 -9.80 14.64
CA LEU A 172 -9.88 -9.35 13.80
C LEU A 172 -11.21 -9.55 14.55
N ALA A 173 -12.14 -8.60 14.38
CA ALA A 173 -13.46 -8.66 14.99
C ALA A 173 -14.55 -8.16 14.03
N GLY A 174 -15.80 -8.44 14.37
CA GLY A 174 -16.98 -8.04 13.60
C GLY A 174 -16.98 -8.61 12.18
N THR A 175 -17.56 -7.85 11.25
CA THR A 175 -17.80 -8.28 9.87
C THR A 175 -16.55 -8.75 9.14
N LEU A 176 -15.38 -8.16 9.42
CA LEU A 176 -14.13 -8.60 8.77
C LEU A 176 -13.73 -10.00 9.23
N ALA A 177 -13.83 -10.29 10.53
CA ALA A 177 -13.54 -11.62 11.07
C ALA A 177 -14.52 -12.67 10.52
N GLU A 178 -15.82 -12.34 10.48
CA GLU A 178 -16.88 -13.20 9.93
C GLU A 178 -16.63 -13.58 8.48
N ARG A 179 -16.09 -12.65 7.67
CA ARG A 179 -15.79 -12.90 6.26
C ARG A 179 -14.49 -13.66 6.03
N VAL A 180 -13.48 -13.46 6.88
CA VAL A 180 -12.15 -14.04 6.71
C VAL A 180 -12.06 -15.46 7.29
N ALA A 181 -12.71 -15.71 8.44
CA ALA A 181 -12.63 -17.00 9.12
C ALA A 181 -12.97 -18.21 8.25
N PRO A 182 -14.04 -18.21 7.42
CA PRO A 182 -14.37 -19.34 6.57
C PRO A 182 -13.30 -19.61 5.49
N VAL A 183 -12.61 -18.58 5.01
CA VAL A 183 -11.55 -18.71 4.00
C VAL A 183 -10.31 -19.35 4.64
N VAL A 184 -9.90 -18.85 5.81
CA VAL A 184 -8.73 -19.36 6.55
C VAL A 184 -8.93 -20.82 6.98
N GLN A 185 -10.12 -21.17 7.48
CA GLN A 185 -10.46 -22.53 7.92
C GLN A 185 -10.38 -23.55 6.77
N ARG A 186 -10.84 -23.18 5.57
CA ARG A 186 -10.77 -24.06 4.37
C ARG A 186 -9.34 -24.31 3.92
N SER A 187 -8.44 -23.36 4.12
CA SER A 187 -7.03 -23.46 3.74
C SER A 187 -6.18 -24.28 4.73
N GLY A 188 -6.78 -24.78 5.83
CA GLY A 188 -6.08 -25.57 6.85
C GLY A 188 -5.09 -24.77 7.69
N VAL A 189 -5.14 -23.44 7.64
CA VAL A 189 -4.29 -22.57 8.46
C VAL A 189 -4.86 -22.52 9.86
N VAL A 190 -4.16 -23.15 10.81
CA VAL A 190 -4.54 -23.12 12.23
C VAL A 190 -4.25 -21.70 12.75
N GLN A 191 -5.29 -21.01 13.22
CA GLN A 191 -5.11 -19.79 14.00
C GLN A 191 -4.25 -20.15 15.23
N PRO A 192 -3.14 -19.44 15.52
CA PRO A 192 -2.45 -19.65 16.78
C PRO A 192 -3.43 -19.36 17.91
N GLY A 193 -3.54 -20.31 18.83
CA GLY A 193 -4.38 -20.19 20.03
C GLY A 193 -3.86 -19.15 21.01
#